data_AF-A0A392WF89-F1
#
_entry.id   AF-A0A392WF89-F1
#
_cell.length_a   1.000
_cell.length_b   1.000
_cell.length_c   1.000
_cell.angle_alpha   90.00
_cell.angle_beta   90.00
_cell.angle_gamma   90.00
#
_symmetry.space_group_name_H-M   'P 1'
#
loop_
_entity.id
_entity.type
_entity.pdbx_description
1 polymer ?
#
loop_
_entity_poly.entity_id
_entity_poly.type
_entity_poly.pdbx_seq_one_letter_code
_entity_poly.pdbx_strand_id
1 'polypeptide(L)' 'MVDFESLKGNDFDVEGLFIRQGCKRYFDMLNGPIYGTLVKEFWMKAQ' A
#
# COMPACT_ATOMS: atom_id res chain seq x y z
N MET A 1 -4.27 -4.60 -0.40
CA MET A 1 -2.81 -4.75 -0.34
C MET A 1 -2.30 -4.51 -1.75
N VAL A 2 -1.35 -3.61 -1.95
CA VAL A 2 -0.72 -3.40 -3.25
C VAL A 2 0.26 -4.53 -3.49
N ASP A 3 -0.04 -5.35 -4.49
CA ASP A 3 0.76 -6.50 -4.90
C ASP A 3 1.44 -6.18 -6.22
N PHE A 4 2.73 -5.86 -6.15
CA PHE A 4 3.54 -5.52 -7.32
C PHE A 4 3.79 -6.72 -8.24
N GLU A 5 3.77 -7.95 -7.71
CA GLU A 5 3.94 -9.17 -8.52
C GLU A 5 2.71 -9.40 -9.41
N SER A 6 1.51 -9.24 -8.86
CA SER A 6 0.28 -9.28 -9.65
C SER A 6 0.24 -8.21 -10.73
N LEU A 7 0.68 -6.98 -10.43
CA LEU A 7 0.73 -5.90 -11.43
C LEU A 7 1.71 -6.23 -12.56
N LYS A 8 2.91 -6.72 -12.21
CA LYS A 8 3.93 -7.13 -13.18
C LYS A 8 3.44 -8.28 -14.07
N GLY A 9 2.71 -9.25 -13.51
CA GLY A 9 2.09 -10.34 -14.27
C GLY A 9 0.98 -9.91 -15.24
N ASN A 10 0.49 -8.66 -15.13
CA ASN A 10 -0.50 -8.05 -16.03
C ASN A 10 0.12 -6.95 -16.91
N ASP A 11 1.43 -7.02 -17.20
CA ASP A 11 2.19 -6.05 -18.00
C ASP A 11 2.31 -4.63 -17.38
N PHE A 12 2.09 -4.48 -16.08
CA PHE A 12 2.30 -3.23 -15.34
C PHE A 12 3.54 -3.30 -14.44
N ASP A 13 4.74 -3.12 -15.01
CA ASP A 13 5.99 -3.00 -14.26
C ASP A 13 6.23 -1.56 -13.76
N VAL A 14 5.56 -1.21 -12.65
CA VAL A 14 5.59 0.14 -12.06
C VAL A 14 6.31 0.21 -10.72
N GLU A 15 6.75 -0.92 -10.16
CA GLU A 15 7.37 -0.97 -8.83
C GLU A 15 8.61 -0.06 -8.76
N GLY A 16 9.49 -0.15 -9.76
CA GLY A 16 10.69 0.69 -9.84
C GLY A 16 10.39 2.20 -9.88
N LEU A 17 9.25 2.60 -10.44
CA LEU A 17 8.81 3.99 -10.47
C LEU A 17 8.49 4.50 -9.05
N PHE A 18 7.79 3.69 -8.24
CA PHE A 18 7.43 4.06 -6.88
C PHE A 18 8.62 3.95 -5.91
N ILE A 19 9.55 3.02 -6.14
CA ILE A 19 10.80 2.94 -5.36
C ILE A 19 11.63 4.21 -5.56
N ARG A 20 11.83 4.65 -6.82
CA ARG A 20 12.61 5.87 -7.13
C ARG A 20 12.01 7.14 -6.54
N GLN A 21 10.70 7.19 -6.38
CA GLN A 21 10.00 8.32 -5.75
C GLN A 21 10.03 8.27 -4.22
N GLY A 22 10.61 7.24 -3.61
CA GLY A 22 10.60 7.05 -2.16
C GLY A 22 9.25 6.58 -1.60
N CYS A 23 8.28 6.27 -2.46
CA CYS A 23 6.93 5.85 -2.07
C CYS A 23 6.87 4.39 -1.57
N LYS A 24 7.95 3.61 -1.67
CA LYS A 24 7.98 2.21 -1.21
C LYS A 24 7.53 2.07 0.25
N ARG A 25 8.02 2.95 1.14
CA ARG A 25 7.65 2.95 2.56
C ARG A 25 6.16 3.15 2.82
N TYR A 26 5.48 3.89 1.95
CA TYR A 26 4.04 4.11 2.04
C TYR A 26 3.27 2.84 1.71
N PHE A 27 3.66 2.12 0.66
CA PHE A 27 3.06 0.82 0.32
C PHE A 27 3.36 -0.25 1.38
N ASP A 28 4.58 -0.26 1.94
CA ASP A 28 4.93 -1.15 3.05
C ASP A 28 4.03 -0.90 4.28
N MET A 29 3.74 0.37 4.60
CA MET A 29 2.80 0.76 5.68
C MET A 29 1.34 0.36 5.35
N LEU A 30 0.90 0.60 4.11
CA LEU A 30 -0.44 0.24 3.65
C LEU A 30 -0.69 -1.28 3.65
N ASN A 31 0.33 -2.05 3.30
CA ASN A 31 0.27 -3.50 3.27
C ASN A 31 0.48 -4.12 4.66
N GLY A 32 1.07 -3.37 5.59
CA GLY A 32 1.18 -3.74 6.98
C GLY A 32 -0.14 -3.67 7.74
N PRO A 33 -0.17 -4.18 8.99
CA PRO A 33 -1.36 -4.18 9.84
C PRO A 33 -1.83 -2.77 10.22
N ILE A 34 -0.98 -1.76 9.97
CA ILE A 34 -1.22 -0.35 10.30
C ILE A 34 -2.44 0.17 9.55
N TYR A 35 -2.57 -0.10 8.25
CA TYR A 35 -3.71 0.44 7.48
C TYR A 35 -5.05 -0.14 7.93
N GLY A 36 -5.14 -1.45 8.14
CA GLY A 36 -6.35 -2.09 8.64
C GLY A 36 -6.73 -1.58 10.03
N THR A 37 -5.74 -1.36 10.89
CA THR A 37 -5.96 -0.82 12.25
C THR A 37 -6.40 0.64 12.19
N LEU A 38 -5.74 1.46 11.36
CA LEU A 38 -6.03 2.89 11.23
C LEU A 38 -7.44 3.14 10.66
N VAL A 39 -7.85 2.40 9.64
CA VAL A 39 -9.22 2.49 9.09
C VAL A 39 -10.25 2.08 10.14
N LYS A 40 -9.99 0.99 10.88
CA LYS A 40 -10.88 0.52 11.95
C LYS A 40 -11.02 1.54 13.07
N GLU A 41 -9.90 2.09 13.55
CA GLU A 41 -9.89 3.11 14.61
C GLU A 41 -10.53 4.42 14.19
N PHE A 42 -10.26 4.87 12.97
CA PHE A 42 -10.90 6.04 12.39
C PHE A 42 -12.42 5.87 12.37
N TRP A 43 -12.91 4.72 11.88
CA TRP A 43 -14.33 4.43 11.79
C TRP A 43 -15.00 4.38 13.17
N MET A 44 -14.36 3.76 14.16
CA MET A 44 -14.87 3.71 15.54
C MET A 44 -14.95 5.10 16.21
N LYS A 45 -14.12 6.06 15.78
CA LYS A 45 -14.05 7.42 16.33
C LYS A 45 -14.78 8.47 15.49
N ALA A 46 -15.36 8.09 14.36
CA ALA A 46 -16.08 9.01 13.47
C ALA A 46 -17.50 9.33 13.94
N GLN A 47 -17.90 8.85 15.13
CA GLN A 47 -19.20 9.06 15.76
C GLN A 47 -19.12 10.04 16.92
#